data_AF-S3CN99-F1
#
_entry.id   AF-S3CN99-F1
#
_cell.length_a   1.000
_cell.length_b   1.000
_cell.length_c   1.000
_cell.angle_alpha   90.00
_cell.angle_beta   90.00
_cell.angle_gamma   90.00
#
_symmetry.space_group_name_H-M   'P 1'
#
loop_
_entity.id
_entity.type
_entity.pdbx_description
1 polymer ?
#
loop_
_entity_poly.entity_id
_entity_poly.type
_entity_poly.pdbx_seq_one_letter_code
_entity_poly.pdbx_strand_id
1 'polypeptide(L)'
;MSNEGKSHLESTVLNSRLFTFEVGENLDGKATEIRVRQEAIAQLSRPLCLMMTGHHSESQAGRTVWKDVSKETFEQFAQFAYTGDYFITAPVLREFDPEEWKEFDGSLDESQEEKEYEEEGKGLPPGKKRKRSEKGATGKLITLSDLTFARPERQRYWKVNRPATYYDSKYDYTQVLLCHASLYILGDLWLVEPLKKLALHKLQKTLNHFHIDKYKIRDVIHLLRVVYGEEGRTGPEGFEGGLAQLVCAYLAMHGEFLRDNENFIEFMGEGGQFVKDVWRLGIGK
;
A
#
# COMPACT_ATOMS: atom_id res chain seq x y z
N MET A 1 -12.32 -23.26 -18.75
CA MET A 1 -13.42 -23.11 -17.78
C MET A 1 -14.59 -22.48 -18.52
N SER A 2 -15.78 -23.09 -18.52
CA SER A 2 -16.89 -22.64 -19.38
C SER A 2 -17.57 -21.36 -18.88
N ASN A 3 -18.40 -20.75 -19.74
CA ASN A 3 -19.15 -19.53 -19.40
C ASN A 3 -20.28 -19.79 -18.39
N GLU A 4 -20.84 -21.01 -18.37
CA GLU A 4 -21.99 -21.38 -17.53
C GLU A 4 -21.66 -21.34 -16.04
N GLY A 5 -20.42 -21.70 -15.67
CA GLY A 5 -19.94 -21.59 -14.29
C GLY A 5 -19.84 -20.15 -13.78
N LYS A 6 -19.78 -19.14 -14.67
CA LYS A 6 -19.78 -17.72 -14.29
C LYS A 6 -21.20 -17.20 -14.08
N SER A 7 -22.13 -17.49 -15.01
CA SER A 7 -23.51 -16.99 -14.90
C SER A 7 -24.25 -17.57 -13.68
N HIS A 8 -23.97 -18.82 -13.30
CA HIS A 8 -24.50 -19.38 -12.05
C HIS A 8 -23.98 -18.62 -10.82
N LEU A 9 -22.68 -18.28 -10.78
CA LEU A 9 -22.07 -17.57 -9.66
C LEU A 9 -22.60 -16.13 -9.57
N GLU A 10 -22.68 -15.41 -10.70
CA GLU A 10 -23.24 -14.05 -10.78
C GLU A 10 -24.71 -14.02 -10.30
N SER A 11 -25.52 -15.00 -10.70
CA SER A 11 -26.91 -15.16 -10.20
C SER A 11 -26.97 -15.47 -8.69
N THR A 12 -26.04 -16.29 -8.18
CA THR A 12 -25.98 -16.65 -6.75
C THR A 12 -25.65 -15.42 -5.89
N VAL A 13 -24.68 -14.60 -6.32
CA VAL A 13 -24.29 -13.37 -5.60
C VAL A 13 -25.43 -12.37 -5.52
N LEU A 14 -26.11 -12.08 -6.64
CA LEU A 14 -27.20 -11.09 -6.68
C LEU A 14 -28.42 -11.50 -5.85
N ASN A 15 -28.72 -12.79 -5.76
CA ASN A 15 -29.87 -13.31 -5.00
C ASN A 15 -29.55 -13.63 -3.53
N SER A 16 -28.27 -13.69 -3.14
CA SER A 16 -27.87 -13.94 -1.74
C SER A 16 -28.40 -12.88 -0.77
N ARG A 17 -28.66 -13.27 0.50
CA ARG A 17 -29.15 -12.34 1.53
C ARG A 17 -28.15 -11.19 1.77
N LEU A 18 -28.66 -10.06 2.27
CA LEU A 18 -27.78 -9.00 2.77
C LEU A 18 -27.15 -9.42 4.11
N PHE A 19 -25.92 -8.98 4.32
CA PHE A 19 -25.16 -9.09 5.56
C PHE A 19 -24.67 -7.69 5.95
N THR A 20 -24.72 -7.36 7.24
CA THR A 20 -24.32 -6.04 7.77
C THR A 20 -22.94 -6.12 8.43
N PHE A 21 -22.08 -5.14 8.17
CA PHE A 21 -20.81 -4.95 8.84
C PHE A 21 -20.87 -3.63 9.61
N GLU A 22 -20.50 -3.65 10.89
CA GLU A 22 -20.25 -2.45 11.67
C GLU A 22 -18.74 -2.17 11.68
N VAL A 23 -18.33 -1.01 11.15
CA VAL A 23 -16.92 -0.68 10.90
C VAL A 23 -16.53 0.66 11.52
N GLY A 24 -15.23 0.86 11.79
CA GLY A 24 -14.64 2.14 12.19
C GLY A 24 -14.78 2.54 13.67
N GLU A 25 -15.36 1.71 14.53
CA GLU A 25 -15.62 2.08 15.94
C GLU A 25 -14.35 2.47 16.72
N ASN A 26 -13.24 1.75 16.54
CA ASN A 26 -11.97 2.01 17.24
C ASN A 26 -11.12 3.10 16.56
N LEU A 27 -11.48 3.54 15.35
CA LEU A 27 -10.73 4.51 14.56
C LEU A 27 -11.41 5.88 14.50
N ASP A 28 -12.69 5.89 14.11
CA ASP A 28 -13.53 7.08 13.93
C ASP A 28 -14.32 7.44 15.22
N GLY A 29 -14.18 6.64 16.29
CA GLY A 29 -15.00 6.71 17.50
C GLY A 29 -16.48 6.38 17.28
N LYS A 30 -16.83 5.87 16.11
CA LYS A 30 -18.22 5.72 15.64
C LYS A 30 -18.38 4.50 14.72
N ALA A 31 -19.10 3.50 15.19
CA ALA A 31 -19.53 2.39 14.35
C ALA A 31 -20.41 2.88 13.18
N THR A 32 -20.08 2.45 11.97
CA THR A 32 -20.84 2.71 10.74
C THR A 32 -21.39 1.38 10.18
N GLU A 33 -22.72 1.25 10.03
CA GLU A 33 -23.32 0.08 9.38
C GLU A 33 -23.19 0.15 7.84
N ILE A 34 -22.63 -0.88 7.23
CA ILE A 34 -22.54 -1.07 5.77
C ILE A 34 -23.15 -2.42 5.41
N ARG A 35 -23.96 -2.48 4.34
CA ARG A 35 -24.72 -3.68 3.95
C ARG A 35 -24.31 -4.19 2.58
N VAL A 36 -23.92 -5.46 2.50
CA VAL A 36 -23.41 -6.12 1.29
C VAL A 36 -24.12 -7.45 1.03
N ARG A 37 -24.07 -7.96 -0.21
CA ARG A 37 -24.51 -9.33 -0.53
C ARG A 37 -23.58 -10.32 0.13
N GLN A 38 -24.13 -11.24 0.91
CA GLN A 38 -23.34 -12.22 1.69
C GLN A 38 -22.34 -12.96 0.80
N GLU A 39 -22.81 -13.47 -0.35
CA GLU A 39 -21.97 -14.34 -1.19
C GLU A 39 -20.84 -13.58 -1.88
N ALA A 40 -20.98 -12.27 -2.10
CA ALA A 40 -19.92 -11.45 -2.68
C ALA A 40 -18.64 -11.48 -1.81
N ILE A 41 -18.82 -11.43 -0.48
CA ILE A 41 -17.74 -11.51 0.50
C ILE A 41 -17.39 -12.97 0.82
N ALA A 42 -18.38 -13.83 1.04
CA ALA A 42 -18.18 -15.22 1.46
C ALA A 42 -17.36 -16.04 0.44
N GLN A 43 -17.50 -15.77 -0.86
CA GLN A 43 -16.72 -16.43 -1.91
C GLN A 43 -15.22 -16.08 -1.93
N LEU A 44 -14.79 -15.02 -1.20
CA LEU A 44 -13.40 -14.53 -1.26
C LEU A 44 -12.41 -15.43 -0.54
N SER A 45 -12.80 -16.07 0.55
CA SER A 45 -11.95 -16.99 1.32
C SER A 45 -12.75 -17.92 2.22
N ARG A 46 -12.13 -19.03 2.65
CA ARG A 46 -12.77 -19.98 3.56
C ARG A 46 -13.07 -19.38 4.95
N PRO A 47 -12.22 -18.53 5.57
CA PRO A 47 -12.57 -17.80 6.79
C PRO A 47 -13.83 -16.93 6.66
N LEU A 48 -13.95 -16.14 5.59
CA LEU A 48 -15.12 -15.28 5.35
C LEU A 48 -16.39 -16.11 5.09
N CYS A 49 -16.26 -17.16 4.27
CA CYS A 49 -17.32 -18.16 4.07
C CYS A 49 -17.84 -18.69 5.41
N LEU A 50 -16.95 -19.17 6.29
CA LEU A 50 -17.33 -19.69 7.60
C LEU A 50 -17.98 -18.61 8.47
N MET A 51 -17.35 -17.44 8.62
CA MET A 51 -17.87 -16.31 9.43
C MET A 51 -19.31 -15.96 9.07
N MET A 52 -19.65 -15.91 7.78
CA MET A 52 -20.96 -15.46 7.30
C MET A 52 -22.01 -16.57 7.16
N THR A 53 -21.60 -17.84 7.01
CA THR A 53 -22.50 -18.98 6.73
C THR A 53 -22.55 -20.06 7.82
N GLY A 54 -21.69 -19.98 8.82
CA GLY A 54 -21.63 -20.94 9.93
C GLY A 54 -22.83 -20.88 10.87
N HIS A 55 -22.75 -21.59 11.99
CA HIS A 55 -23.84 -21.68 12.97
C HIS A 55 -23.73 -20.72 14.16
N HIS A 56 -22.83 -19.73 14.10
CA HIS A 56 -22.59 -18.74 15.16
C HIS A 56 -23.75 -17.74 15.30
N SER A 57 -23.74 -16.96 16.38
CA SER A 57 -24.69 -15.85 16.59
C SER A 57 -24.62 -14.81 15.47
N GLU A 58 -23.42 -14.42 15.04
CA GLU A 58 -23.19 -13.42 13.98
C GLU A 58 -23.76 -13.84 12.62
N SER A 59 -23.50 -15.08 12.19
CA SER A 59 -24.02 -15.61 10.93
C SER A 59 -25.53 -15.83 10.97
N GLN A 60 -26.10 -16.19 12.12
CA GLN A 60 -27.56 -16.27 12.29
C GLN A 60 -28.20 -14.87 12.25
N ALA A 61 -27.65 -13.89 12.96
CA ALA A 61 -28.10 -12.50 12.96
C ALA A 61 -27.85 -11.77 11.62
N GLY A 62 -26.94 -12.28 10.78
CA GLY A 62 -26.56 -11.66 9.52
C GLY A 62 -25.73 -10.39 9.69
N ARG A 63 -24.97 -10.27 10.78
CA ARG A 63 -24.12 -9.12 11.08
C ARG A 63 -22.83 -9.49 11.81
N THR A 64 -21.76 -8.73 11.59
CA THR A 64 -20.47 -8.82 12.30
C THR A 64 -19.90 -7.43 12.57
N VAL A 65 -18.93 -7.31 13.47
CA VAL A 65 -18.31 -6.05 13.90
C VAL A 65 -16.81 -6.09 13.64
N TRP A 66 -16.32 -5.17 12.82
CA TRP A 66 -14.90 -4.97 12.49
C TRP A 66 -14.47 -3.58 12.99
N LYS A 67 -14.30 -3.44 14.31
CA LYS A 67 -14.04 -2.15 14.97
C LYS A 67 -12.82 -1.41 14.41
N ASP A 68 -11.80 -2.18 14.04
CA ASP A 68 -10.46 -1.74 13.64
C ASP A 68 -10.32 -1.58 12.12
N VAL A 69 -11.39 -1.80 11.34
CA VAL A 69 -11.40 -1.56 9.89
C VAL A 69 -12.12 -0.26 9.60
N SER A 70 -11.48 0.69 8.93
CA SER A 70 -12.11 1.98 8.61
C SER A 70 -13.24 1.83 7.58
N LYS A 71 -14.18 2.78 7.58
CA LYS A 71 -15.25 2.87 6.58
C LYS A 71 -14.72 2.75 5.15
N GLU A 72 -13.67 3.52 4.83
CA GLU A 72 -13.07 3.56 3.49
C GLU A 72 -12.41 2.23 3.12
N THR A 73 -11.65 1.62 4.04
CA THR A 73 -11.03 0.30 3.82
C THR A 73 -12.09 -0.76 3.53
N PHE A 74 -13.21 -0.74 4.26
CA PHE A 74 -14.31 -1.67 4.01
C PHE A 74 -15.00 -1.42 2.66
N GLU A 75 -15.25 -0.16 2.28
CA GLU A 75 -15.85 0.15 0.98
C GLU A 75 -14.97 -0.30 -0.20
N GLN A 76 -13.65 -0.17 -0.07
CA GLN A 76 -12.69 -0.64 -1.07
C GLN A 76 -12.58 -2.18 -1.09
N PHE A 77 -12.63 -2.83 0.08
CA PHE A 77 -12.74 -4.29 0.20
C PHE A 77 -14.02 -4.83 -0.46
N ALA A 78 -15.15 -4.14 -0.29
CA ALA A 78 -16.41 -4.47 -0.95
C ALA A 78 -16.34 -4.24 -2.48
N GLN A 79 -15.72 -3.16 -2.96
CA GLN A 79 -15.47 -2.95 -4.40
C GLN A 79 -14.68 -4.11 -5.00
N PHE A 80 -13.64 -4.58 -4.31
CA PHE A 80 -12.87 -5.75 -4.71
C PHE A 80 -13.74 -7.02 -4.75
N ALA A 81 -14.60 -7.22 -3.76
CA ALA A 81 -15.51 -8.36 -3.69
C ALA A 81 -16.48 -8.46 -4.89
N TYR A 82 -16.98 -7.33 -5.38
CA TYR A 82 -17.89 -7.29 -6.55
C TYR A 82 -17.17 -7.24 -7.90
N THR A 83 -15.98 -6.65 -8.00
CA THR A 83 -15.35 -6.33 -9.30
C THR A 83 -14.01 -7.01 -9.56
N GLY A 84 -13.34 -7.52 -8.52
CA GLY A 84 -11.97 -8.02 -8.57
C GLY A 84 -10.89 -6.93 -8.54
N ASP A 85 -11.27 -5.66 -8.39
CA ASP A 85 -10.38 -4.50 -8.31
C ASP A 85 -10.97 -3.46 -7.31
N TYR A 86 -10.18 -2.49 -6.84
CA TYR A 86 -10.64 -1.44 -5.92
C TYR A 86 -10.06 -0.06 -6.27
N PHE A 87 -10.89 0.98 -6.20
CA PHE A 87 -10.52 2.34 -6.62
C PHE A 87 -10.41 3.28 -5.41
N ILE A 88 -9.26 3.97 -5.33
CA ILE A 88 -8.78 4.75 -4.19
C ILE A 88 -9.41 6.15 -4.24
N THR A 89 -9.61 6.77 -3.07
CA THR A 89 -10.01 8.18 -2.96
C THR A 89 -8.90 9.10 -3.49
N ALA A 90 -9.28 10.26 -4.02
CA ALA A 90 -8.32 11.30 -4.39
C ALA A 90 -7.64 11.86 -3.12
N PRO A 91 -6.35 12.24 -3.18
CA PRO A 91 -5.66 12.84 -2.03
C PRO A 91 -6.27 14.21 -1.70
N VAL A 92 -6.28 14.56 -0.42
CA VAL A 92 -6.81 15.85 0.07
C VAL A 92 -5.73 16.92 0.02
N LEU A 93 -6.11 18.20 -0.07
CA LEU A 93 -5.14 19.28 0.15
C LEU A 93 -4.60 19.18 1.57
N ARG A 94 -3.28 19.30 1.73
CA ARG A 94 -2.63 19.29 3.04
C ARG A 94 -3.03 20.54 3.80
N GLU A 95 -3.54 20.38 5.01
CA GLU A 95 -3.75 21.50 5.91
C GLU A 95 -2.36 22.03 6.33
N PHE A 96 -2.06 23.26 5.93
CA PHE A 96 -0.80 23.92 6.26
C PHE A 96 -0.99 24.77 7.51
N ASP A 97 -0.31 24.40 8.60
CA ASP A 97 -0.20 25.25 9.78
C ASP A 97 0.74 26.44 9.46
N PRO A 98 0.29 27.71 9.59
CA PRO A 98 1.13 28.88 9.39
C PRO A 98 2.27 29.02 10.42
N GLU A 99 2.23 28.31 11.55
CA GLU A 99 3.31 28.27 12.54
C GLU A 99 4.48 27.41 12.03
N GLU A 100 4.22 26.23 11.46
CA GLU A 100 5.25 25.34 10.87
C GLU A 100 6.02 25.99 9.71
N TRP A 101 5.43 27.00 9.07
CA TRP A 101 6.07 27.74 7.98
C TRP A 101 6.98 28.88 8.47
N LYS A 102 7.05 29.18 9.77
CA LYS A 102 7.91 30.24 10.33
C LYS A 102 9.36 29.82 10.54
N GLU A 103 9.62 28.52 10.71
CA GLU A 103 10.99 27.97 10.80
C GLU A 103 11.61 27.66 9.44
N PHE A 104 10.86 27.83 8.35
CA PHE A 104 11.34 27.67 6.98
C PHE A 104 11.45 29.04 6.30
N ASP A 105 12.52 29.77 6.58
CA ASP A 105 12.84 30.99 5.84
C ASP A 105 13.19 30.67 4.38
N GLY A 106 12.81 31.58 3.48
CA GLY A 106 12.59 31.24 2.09
C GLY A 106 13.85 31.15 1.24
N SER A 107 14.34 29.93 1.00
CA SER A 107 15.02 29.58 -0.25
C SER A 107 14.21 28.56 -1.04
N LEU A 108 13.35 29.06 -1.93
CA LEU A 108 12.94 28.31 -3.12
C LEU A 108 14.16 28.26 -4.04
N ASP A 109 14.84 27.11 -4.07
CA ASP A 109 15.86 26.84 -5.08
C ASP A 109 15.15 26.43 -6.39
N GLU A 110 14.83 27.43 -7.22
CA GLU A 110 14.14 27.27 -8.50
C GLU A 110 15.01 26.57 -9.59
N SER A 111 16.14 25.96 -9.23
CA SER A 111 17.08 25.33 -10.18
C SER A 111 16.74 23.91 -10.65
N GLN A 112 15.52 23.40 -10.37
CA GLN A 112 15.06 22.06 -10.80
C GLN A 112 13.71 22.03 -11.52
N GLU A 113 13.45 23.00 -12.40
CA GLU A 113 12.55 22.78 -13.53
C GLU A 113 13.34 22.51 -14.84
N GLU A 114 12.66 21.87 -15.79
CA GLU A 114 13.09 21.58 -17.18
C GLU A 114 14.40 20.79 -17.38
N LYS A 115 14.24 19.46 -17.48
CA LYS A 115 15.04 18.65 -18.42
C LYS A 115 14.13 17.94 -19.42
N GLU A 116 13.98 18.60 -20.56
CA GLU A 116 13.36 18.07 -21.77
C GLU A 116 14.11 16.82 -22.28
N TYR A 117 13.37 15.85 -22.81
CA TYR A 117 13.93 14.61 -23.36
C TYR A 117 13.98 14.67 -24.90
N GLU A 118 15.12 15.08 -25.45
CA GLU A 118 15.43 14.81 -26.86
C GLU A 118 16.01 13.40 -27.05
N GLU A 119 15.52 12.68 -28.07
CA GLU A 119 15.92 11.32 -28.41
C GLU A 119 16.63 11.28 -29.78
N GLU A 120 17.95 11.05 -29.84
CA GLU A 120 18.57 10.57 -31.09
C GLU A 120 19.94 9.86 -30.93
N GLY A 121 20.20 8.87 -31.79
CA GLY A 121 21.28 9.14 -32.76
C GLY A 121 22.60 8.33 -32.81
N LYS A 122 22.91 7.35 -31.95
CA LYS A 122 23.99 6.32 -32.13
C LYS A 122 25.45 6.79 -32.44
N GLY A 123 26.44 6.43 -31.60
CA GLY A 123 27.86 6.48 -32.03
C GLY A 123 28.90 5.89 -31.06
N LEU A 124 29.75 4.97 -31.55
CA LEU A 124 30.88 4.28 -30.88
C LEU A 124 31.79 3.66 -31.98
N PRO A 125 33.08 3.29 -31.75
CA PRO A 125 34.01 3.49 -30.62
C PRO A 125 35.33 4.18 -31.17
N PRO A 126 36.60 3.97 -30.71
CA PRO A 126 37.13 3.29 -29.52
C PRO A 126 38.29 3.97 -28.73
N GLY A 127 38.33 3.67 -27.42
CA GLY A 127 39.50 2.98 -26.85
C GLY A 127 40.61 3.77 -26.14
N LYS A 128 40.73 3.53 -24.82
CA LYS A 128 42.02 3.48 -24.09
C LYS A 128 41.88 2.63 -22.82
N LYS A 129 42.81 1.69 -22.58
CA LYS A 129 42.80 0.78 -21.43
C LYS A 129 43.34 1.48 -20.18
N ARG A 130 42.69 1.32 -19.01
CA ARG A 130 43.29 1.57 -17.68
C ARG A 130 43.01 0.40 -16.73
N LYS A 131 43.76 0.35 -15.62
CA LYS A 131 43.94 -0.85 -14.79
C LYS A 131 42.68 -1.28 -14.02
N ARG A 132 42.54 -2.60 -13.91
CA ARG A 132 41.74 -3.34 -12.93
C ARG A 132 42.23 -3.03 -11.50
N SER A 133 41.33 -2.57 -10.63
CA SER A 133 41.42 -2.70 -9.17
C SER A 133 40.41 -3.76 -8.71
N GLU A 134 40.57 -4.32 -7.51
CA GLU A 134 39.81 -5.49 -7.09
C GLU A 134 38.77 -5.18 -6.02
N LYS A 135 37.51 -5.49 -6.37
CA LYS A 135 36.38 -5.86 -5.50
C LYS A 135 36.46 -5.46 -4.02
N GLY A 136 35.95 -4.27 -3.70
CA GLY A 136 35.00 -4.19 -2.59
C GLY A 136 33.68 -4.78 -3.07
N ALA A 137 33.11 -5.73 -2.32
CA ALA A 137 31.87 -6.39 -2.71
C ALA A 137 30.63 -5.64 -2.19
N THR A 138 30.48 -4.36 -2.55
CA THR A 138 29.25 -3.59 -2.30
C THR A 138 28.10 -4.26 -3.04
N GLY A 139 27.34 -5.10 -2.34
CA GLY A 139 26.38 -5.96 -3.00
C GLY A 139 25.12 -5.20 -3.43
N LYS A 140 24.52 -5.63 -4.54
CA LYS A 140 23.36 -4.96 -5.15
C LYS A 140 22.16 -4.87 -4.19
N LEU A 141 21.80 -3.67 -3.74
CA LEU A 141 20.58 -3.40 -2.96
C LEU A 141 19.33 -3.98 -3.67
N ILE A 142 18.36 -4.48 -2.90
CA ILE A 142 17.07 -4.92 -3.46
C ILE A 142 16.28 -3.66 -3.83
N THR A 143 16.07 -3.42 -5.11
CA THR A 143 15.25 -2.29 -5.57
C THR A 143 13.77 -2.65 -5.53
N LEU A 144 12.89 -1.65 -5.51
CA LEU A 144 11.46 -1.89 -5.70
C LEU A 144 11.17 -2.67 -6.99
N SER A 145 11.94 -2.45 -8.06
CA SER A 145 11.81 -3.15 -9.35
C SER A 145 12.25 -4.63 -9.32
N ASP A 146 13.02 -5.06 -8.32
CA ASP A 146 13.38 -6.48 -8.15
C ASP A 146 12.21 -7.29 -7.54
N LEU A 147 11.30 -6.64 -6.81
CA LEU A 147 10.10 -7.26 -6.27
C LEU A 147 9.03 -7.40 -7.37
N THR A 148 8.64 -8.63 -7.73
CA THR A 148 7.77 -8.88 -8.89
C THR A 148 6.39 -9.41 -8.49
N PHE A 149 5.44 -8.49 -8.23
CA PHE A 149 4.07 -8.86 -7.89
C PHE A 149 3.20 -9.00 -9.14
N ALA A 150 2.71 -10.22 -9.40
CA ALA A 150 1.87 -10.53 -10.57
C ALA A 150 0.48 -9.88 -10.47
N ARG A 151 0.04 -9.23 -11.55
CA ARG A 151 -1.27 -8.55 -11.61
C ARG A 151 -2.40 -9.57 -11.88
N PRO A 152 -3.48 -9.60 -11.09
CA PRO A 152 -4.68 -10.36 -11.43
C PRO A 152 -5.25 -9.99 -12.81
N GLU A 153 -5.78 -10.99 -13.53
CA GLU A 153 -6.10 -10.90 -14.96
C GLU A 153 -7.50 -10.33 -15.27
N ARG A 154 -8.22 -9.80 -14.27
CA ARG A 154 -9.60 -9.32 -14.42
C ARG A 154 -9.68 -7.80 -14.38
N GLN A 155 -9.90 -7.17 -15.53
CA GLN A 155 -10.24 -5.74 -15.63
C GLN A 155 -11.52 -5.55 -16.46
N ARG A 156 -12.40 -4.65 -16.02
CA ARG A 156 -13.61 -4.25 -16.76
C ARG A 156 -13.95 -2.76 -16.56
N TYR A 157 -13.81 -2.00 -17.64
CA TYR A 157 -14.54 -0.78 -18.03
C TYR A 157 -14.58 0.49 -17.15
N TRP A 158 -14.38 0.47 -15.82
CA TRP A 158 -14.22 1.72 -15.05
C TRP A 158 -12.74 2.21 -15.06
N LYS A 159 -12.48 3.49 -14.75
CA LYS A 159 -11.22 4.21 -15.08
C LYS A 159 -9.94 3.50 -14.60
N VAL A 160 -8.90 3.40 -15.42
CA VAL A 160 -7.67 2.69 -15.04
C VAL A 160 -6.97 3.38 -13.85
N ASN A 161 -6.98 2.74 -12.68
CA ASN A 161 -6.15 3.13 -11.54
C ASN A 161 -4.68 2.79 -11.81
N ARG A 162 -4.03 3.68 -12.55
CA ARG A 162 -2.57 3.82 -12.57
C ARG A 162 -2.17 4.75 -11.42
N PRO A 163 -0.98 4.60 -10.82
CA PRO A 163 -0.41 5.66 -10.00
C PRO A 163 -0.34 6.96 -10.82
N ALA A 164 -0.34 8.10 -10.15
CA ALA A 164 -0.02 9.36 -10.81
C ALA A 164 1.43 9.31 -11.30
N THR A 165 1.75 10.02 -12.39
CA THR A 165 3.14 10.18 -12.84
C THR A 165 3.90 11.25 -12.04
N TYR A 166 3.22 11.94 -11.12
CA TYR A 166 3.74 12.99 -10.27
C TYR A 166 2.91 13.10 -8.98
N TYR A 167 3.56 13.39 -7.85
CA TYR A 167 2.95 13.47 -6.52
C TYR A 167 3.30 14.81 -5.86
N ASP A 168 2.39 15.77 -6.02
CA ASP A 168 2.52 17.18 -5.62
C ASP A 168 2.41 17.36 -4.11
N SER A 169 3.44 17.97 -3.50
CA SER A 169 3.61 18.09 -2.04
C SER A 169 2.51 18.86 -1.32
N LYS A 170 1.68 19.63 -2.04
CA LYS A 170 0.52 20.35 -1.47
C LYS A 170 -0.66 19.43 -1.11
N TYR A 171 -0.60 18.16 -1.48
CA TYR A 171 -1.59 17.16 -1.06
C TYR A 171 -1.05 16.25 0.04
N ASP A 172 -1.96 15.76 0.88
CA ASP A 172 -1.73 14.64 1.78
C ASP A 172 -2.11 13.32 1.08
N TYR A 173 -1.14 12.41 1.01
CA TYR A 173 -1.28 11.08 0.41
C TYR A 173 -1.40 9.97 1.47
N THR A 174 -1.50 10.31 2.76
CA THR A 174 -1.62 9.33 3.86
C THR A 174 -2.72 8.31 3.57
N GLN A 175 -3.95 8.73 3.28
CA GLN A 175 -5.04 7.79 2.97
C GLN A 175 -4.82 6.97 1.68
N VAL A 176 -4.07 7.50 0.70
CA VAL A 176 -3.71 6.77 -0.53
C VAL A 176 -2.72 5.64 -0.23
N LEU A 177 -1.77 5.87 0.68
CA LEU A 177 -0.82 4.85 1.15
C LEU A 177 -1.48 3.84 2.10
N LEU A 178 -2.26 4.33 3.07
CA LEU A 178 -2.96 3.51 4.06
C LEU A 178 -4.01 2.60 3.41
N CYS A 179 -4.76 3.08 2.42
CA CYS A 179 -5.65 2.28 1.58
C CYS A 179 -5.00 0.96 1.15
N HIS A 180 -3.78 1.01 0.59
CA HIS A 180 -3.09 -0.19 0.15
C HIS A 180 -2.57 -1.05 1.30
N ALA A 181 -2.05 -0.44 2.37
CA ALA A 181 -1.54 -1.16 3.54
C ALA A 181 -2.65 -1.91 4.27
N SER A 182 -3.75 -1.23 4.61
CA SER A 182 -4.90 -1.81 5.30
C SER A 182 -5.61 -2.88 4.47
N LEU A 183 -5.69 -2.73 3.13
CA LEU A 183 -6.22 -3.79 2.26
C LEU A 183 -5.27 -4.99 2.11
N TYR A 184 -3.95 -4.80 2.23
CA TYR A 184 -3.00 -5.91 2.34
C TYR A 184 -3.20 -6.65 3.67
N ILE A 185 -3.24 -5.91 4.79
CA ILE A 185 -3.40 -6.48 6.15
C ILE A 185 -4.73 -7.23 6.28
N LEU A 186 -5.84 -6.61 5.84
CA LEU A 186 -7.16 -7.25 5.80
C LEU A 186 -7.19 -8.47 4.86
N GLY A 187 -6.42 -8.42 3.77
CA GLY A 187 -6.23 -9.53 2.84
C GLY A 187 -5.47 -10.70 3.47
N ASP A 188 -4.44 -10.45 4.28
CA ASP A 188 -3.67 -11.47 5.00
C ASP A 188 -4.52 -12.07 6.15
N LEU A 189 -5.15 -11.22 6.97
CA LEU A 189 -6.02 -11.59 8.09
C LEU A 189 -7.16 -12.54 7.67
N TRP A 190 -7.82 -12.25 6.55
CA TRP A 190 -8.93 -13.07 6.05
C TRP A 190 -8.51 -14.10 5.00
N LEU A 191 -7.21 -14.28 4.73
CA LEU A 191 -6.66 -15.19 3.71
C LEU A 191 -7.22 -14.96 2.29
N VAL A 192 -7.45 -13.69 1.94
CA VAL A 192 -7.89 -13.24 0.59
C VAL A 192 -6.65 -12.97 -0.26
N GLU A 193 -5.94 -14.03 -0.61
CA GLU A 193 -4.65 -13.99 -1.32
C GLU A 193 -4.63 -13.12 -2.60
N PRO A 194 -5.69 -13.08 -3.44
CA PRO A 194 -5.69 -12.22 -4.62
C PRO A 194 -5.82 -10.71 -4.29
N LEU A 195 -6.41 -10.36 -3.14
CA LEU A 195 -6.45 -8.97 -2.64
C LEU A 195 -5.07 -8.56 -2.12
N LYS A 196 -4.44 -9.40 -1.29
CA LYS A 196 -3.09 -9.21 -0.76
C LYS A 196 -2.08 -8.92 -1.88
N LYS A 197 -2.06 -9.77 -2.92
CA LYS A 197 -1.24 -9.57 -4.14
C LYS A 197 -1.58 -8.29 -4.90
N LEU A 198 -2.87 -7.96 -5.08
CA LEU A 198 -3.29 -6.74 -5.77
C LEU A 198 -2.88 -5.47 -5.01
N ALA A 199 -3.02 -5.47 -3.69
CA ALA A 199 -2.70 -4.33 -2.84
C ALA A 199 -1.20 -4.06 -2.80
N LEU A 200 -0.38 -5.10 -2.64
CA LEU A 200 1.07 -5.00 -2.66
C LEU A 200 1.59 -4.51 -4.03
N HIS A 201 1.02 -5.01 -5.13
CA HIS A 201 1.31 -4.54 -6.50
C HIS A 201 0.96 -3.06 -6.72
N LYS A 202 -0.15 -2.58 -6.15
CA LYS A 202 -0.53 -1.16 -6.27
C LYS A 202 0.33 -0.26 -5.40
N LEU A 203 0.58 -0.62 -4.14
CA LEU A 203 1.46 0.16 -3.26
C LEU A 203 2.86 0.29 -3.86
N GLN A 204 3.44 -0.80 -4.37
CA GLN A 204 4.73 -0.78 -5.08
C GLN A 204 4.71 0.23 -6.24
N LYS A 205 3.63 0.27 -7.02
CA LYS A 205 3.46 1.21 -8.15
C LYS A 205 3.29 2.66 -7.71
N THR A 206 2.60 2.91 -6.61
CA THR A 206 2.51 4.23 -5.97
C THR A 206 3.89 4.67 -5.49
N LEU A 207 4.57 3.86 -4.67
CA LEU A 207 5.90 4.14 -4.12
C LEU A 207 6.98 4.35 -5.19
N ASN A 208 6.94 3.61 -6.31
CA ASN A 208 7.83 3.80 -7.46
C ASN A 208 7.79 5.21 -8.10
N HIS A 209 6.75 6.00 -7.83
CA HIS A 209 6.59 7.38 -8.32
C HIS A 209 6.47 8.39 -7.15
N PHE A 210 6.56 7.94 -5.90
CA PHE A 210 6.40 8.76 -4.71
C PHE A 210 7.78 9.24 -4.25
N HIS A 211 8.15 10.48 -4.57
CA HIS A 211 9.39 11.08 -4.10
C HIS A 211 9.19 11.68 -2.71
N ILE A 212 9.96 11.24 -1.70
CA ILE A 212 9.92 11.82 -0.35
C ILE A 212 10.43 13.27 -0.39
N ASP A 213 9.75 14.16 0.33
CA ASP A 213 10.20 15.51 0.66
C ASP A 213 9.84 15.85 2.12
N LYS A 214 10.14 17.08 2.55
CA LYS A 214 9.94 17.56 3.93
C LYS A 214 8.49 17.51 4.44
N TYR A 215 7.50 17.46 3.55
CA TYR A 215 6.09 17.28 3.91
C TYR A 215 5.67 15.81 3.76
N LYS A 216 5.94 15.21 2.60
CA LYS A 216 5.48 13.85 2.25
C LYS A 216 6.15 12.74 3.08
N ILE A 217 7.24 13.03 3.81
CA ILE A 217 7.78 12.14 4.85
C ILE A 217 6.77 11.82 5.95
N ARG A 218 5.87 12.75 6.30
CA ARG A 218 4.82 12.51 7.31
C ARG A 218 3.87 11.41 6.84
N ASP A 219 3.48 11.40 5.57
CA ASP A 219 2.62 10.40 4.94
C ASP A 219 3.27 9.01 4.98
N VAL A 220 4.59 8.95 4.78
CA VAL A 220 5.40 7.70 4.87
C VAL A 220 5.54 7.22 6.31
N ILE A 221 5.67 8.11 7.30
CA ILE A 221 5.69 7.73 8.72
C ILE A 221 4.33 7.14 9.13
N HIS A 222 3.20 7.72 8.69
CA HIS A 222 1.88 7.12 8.93
C HIS A 222 1.74 5.73 8.30
N LEU A 223 2.21 5.54 7.06
CA LEU A 223 2.31 4.21 6.44
C LEU A 223 3.11 3.24 7.32
N LEU A 224 4.28 3.65 7.82
CA LEU A 224 5.12 2.80 8.67
C LEU A 224 4.46 2.44 10.01
N ARG A 225 3.72 3.37 10.62
CA ARG A 225 2.95 3.11 11.85
C ARG A 225 1.88 2.04 11.66
N VAL A 226 1.22 1.99 10.50
CA VAL A 226 0.26 0.92 10.18
C VAL A 226 0.97 -0.40 9.83
N VAL A 227 2.06 -0.35 9.06
CA VAL A 227 2.83 -1.55 8.66
C VAL A 227 3.50 -2.26 9.84
N TYR A 228 3.90 -1.53 10.89
CA TYR A 228 4.57 -2.08 12.07
C TYR A 228 3.73 -2.00 13.37
N GLY A 229 2.45 -1.60 13.26
CA GLY A 229 1.51 -1.58 14.38
C GLY A 229 1.03 -2.97 14.80
N GLU A 230 0.13 -3.01 15.78
CA GLU A 230 -0.45 -4.26 16.33
C GLU A 230 -1.16 -5.10 15.24
N GLU A 231 -1.83 -4.43 14.30
CA GLU A 231 -2.51 -5.02 13.13
C GLU A 231 -1.54 -5.46 12.03
N GLY A 232 -0.41 -4.76 11.88
CA GLY A 232 0.59 -4.99 10.83
C GLY A 232 1.52 -6.18 11.09
N ARG A 233 1.34 -6.90 12.20
CA ARG A 233 2.15 -8.07 12.58
C ARG A 233 2.20 -9.09 11.42
N THR A 234 3.39 -9.25 10.85
CA THR A 234 3.64 -10.14 9.71
C THR A 234 3.07 -11.54 9.96
N GLY A 235 2.22 -12.02 9.05
CA GLY A 235 1.73 -13.39 9.03
C GLY A 235 2.85 -14.44 8.88
N PRO A 236 2.51 -15.73 8.66
CA PRO A 236 3.48 -16.83 8.69
C PRO A 236 4.60 -16.78 7.62
N GLU A 237 4.54 -15.84 6.66
CA GLU A 237 5.61 -15.55 5.69
C GLU A 237 6.74 -14.69 6.30
N GLY A 238 6.48 -13.97 7.40
CA GLY A 238 7.46 -13.12 8.07
C GLY A 238 7.79 -11.84 7.29
N PHE A 239 9.07 -11.42 7.33
CA PHE A 239 9.53 -10.18 6.71
C PHE A 239 9.64 -10.27 5.17
N GLU A 240 10.04 -11.44 4.64
CA GLU A 240 10.37 -11.60 3.22
C GLU A 240 9.12 -11.72 2.34
N GLY A 241 9.15 -11.08 1.16
CA GLY A 241 8.03 -11.07 0.21
C GLY A 241 6.83 -10.19 0.59
N GLY A 242 6.74 -9.76 1.85
CA GLY A 242 5.59 -9.02 2.39
C GLY A 242 5.69 -7.49 2.35
N LEU A 243 4.65 -6.85 2.89
CA LEU A 243 4.47 -5.39 2.99
C LEU A 243 5.64 -4.69 3.72
N ALA A 244 6.17 -5.30 4.79
CA ALA A 244 7.30 -4.76 5.56
C ALA A 244 8.57 -4.60 4.70
N GLN A 245 8.95 -5.63 3.94
CA GLN A 245 10.08 -5.59 3.01
C GLN A 245 9.85 -4.59 1.88
N LEU A 246 8.62 -4.48 1.35
CA LEU A 246 8.30 -3.50 0.30
C LEU A 246 8.59 -2.06 0.77
N VAL A 247 8.07 -1.66 1.94
CA VAL A 247 8.25 -0.28 2.43
C VAL A 247 9.69 -0.04 2.89
N CYS A 248 10.39 -1.03 3.45
CA CYS A 248 11.80 -0.85 3.84
C CYS A 248 12.74 -0.79 2.64
N ALA A 249 12.45 -1.51 1.53
CA ALA A 249 13.18 -1.37 0.28
C ALA A 249 12.97 0.02 -0.36
N TYR A 250 11.75 0.57 -0.25
CA TYR A 250 11.46 1.95 -0.62
C TYR A 250 12.26 2.96 0.21
N LEU A 251 12.25 2.85 1.56
CA LEU A 251 13.05 3.73 2.41
C LEU A 251 14.55 3.66 2.08
N ALA A 252 15.09 2.48 1.79
CA ALA A 252 16.49 2.32 1.42
C ALA A 252 16.86 3.08 0.12
N MET A 253 15.91 3.28 -0.81
CA MET A 253 16.10 4.13 -2.00
C MET A 253 16.13 5.63 -1.69
N HIS A 254 15.60 6.07 -0.55
CA HIS A 254 15.57 7.47 -0.10
C HIS A 254 16.50 7.74 1.09
N GLY A 255 17.41 6.82 1.41
CA GLY A 255 18.22 6.83 2.64
C GLY A 255 19.07 8.10 2.87
N GLU A 256 19.49 8.79 1.80
CA GLU A 256 20.21 10.06 1.91
C GLU A 256 19.32 11.18 2.48
N PHE A 257 18.10 11.35 1.94
CA PHE A 257 17.12 12.33 2.46
C PHE A 257 16.65 11.97 3.88
N LEU A 258 16.41 10.67 4.14
CA LEU A 258 15.89 10.19 5.42
C LEU A 258 16.89 10.36 6.58
N ARG A 259 18.19 10.33 6.29
CA ARG A 259 19.25 10.50 7.29
C ARG A 259 19.24 11.88 7.94
N ASP A 260 18.94 12.90 7.16
CA ASP A 260 19.06 14.31 7.55
C ASP A 260 17.68 14.91 7.92
N ASN A 261 16.64 14.08 8.06
CA ASN A 261 15.27 14.51 8.38
C ASN A 261 14.91 14.23 9.85
N GLU A 262 14.79 15.28 10.66
CA GLU A 262 14.58 15.16 12.11
C GLU A 262 13.32 14.37 12.50
N ASN A 263 12.18 14.58 11.83
CA ASN A 263 10.94 13.83 12.08
C ASN A 263 11.14 12.30 11.88
N PHE A 264 11.96 11.90 10.92
CA PHE A 264 12.26 10.48 10.69
C PHE A 264 13.28 9.92 11.69
N ILE A 265 14.23 10.74 12.15
CA ILE A 265 15.19 10.36 13.20
C ILE A 265 14.50 10.22 14.57
N GLU A 266 13.53 11.08 14.89
CA GLU A 266 12.67 10.93 16.07
C GLU A 266 11.85 9.64 16.00
N PHE A 267 11.20 9.36 14.86
CA PHE A 267 10.46 8.11 14.64
C PHE A 267 11.35 6.86 14.75
N MET A 268 12.58 6.90 14.24
CA MET A 268 13.58 5.84 14.43
C MET A 268 13.95 5.65 15.92
N GLY A 269 13.82 6.69 16.74
CA GLY A 269 14.01 6.64 18.20
C GLY A 269 12.97 5.81 18.96
N GLU A 270 11.77 5.61 18.40
CA GLU A 270 10.73 4.74 18.97
C GLU A 270 11.12 3.25 18.94
N GLY A 271 12.01 2.85 18.03
CA GLY A 271 12.59 1.52 17.97
C GLY A 271 11.66 0.44 17.39
N GLY A 272 11.22 -0.49 18.25
CA GLY A 272 10.32 -1.58 17.86
C GLY A 272 10.91 -2.61 16.88
N GLN A 273 10.05 -3.17 16.03
CA GLN A 273 10.44 -4.16 15.01
C GLN A 273 10.98 -3.50 13.73
N PHE A 274 10.40 -2.35 13.36
CA PHE A 274 10.78 -1.51 12.22
C PHE A 274 12.30 -1.29 12.11
N VAL A 275 12.93 -0.79 13.18
CA VAL A 275 14.37 -0.48 13.17
C VAL A 275 15.23 -1.72 12.90
N LYS A 276 14.83 -2.90 13.38
CA LYS A 276 15.55 -4.16 13.11
C LYS A 276 15.48 -4.56 11.64
N ASP A 277 14.35 -4.31 11.00
CA ASP A 277 14.09 -4.71 9.61
C ASP A 277 14.70 -3.73 8.59
N VAL A 278 14.71 -2.43 8.90
CA VAL A 278 15.56 -1.45 8.19
C VAL A 278 17.04 -1.81 8.33
N TRP A 279 17.50 -2.13 9.55
CA TRP A 279 18.89 -2.53 9.81
C TRP A 279 19.29 -3.81 9.07
N ARG A 280 18.38 -4.78 8.95
CA ARG A 280 18.58 -6.01 8.14
C ARG A 280 18.81 -5.70 6.66
N LEU A 281 18.08 -4.75 6.06
CA LEU A 281 18.34 -4.32 4.68
C LEU A 281 19.62 -3.49 4.54
N GLY A 282 19.96 -2.67 5.54
CA GLY A 282 21.15 -1.81 5.53
C GLY A 282 22.47 -2.54 5.75
N ILE A 283 22.52 -3.55 6.62
CA ILE A 283 23.71 -4.39 6.87
C ILE A 283 23.82 -5.55 5.86
N GLY A 284 22.72 -5.92 5.21
CA GLY A 284 22.65 -7.07 4.33
C GLY A 284 23.27 -6.90 2.94
N LYS A 285 24.48 -6.32 2.78
CA LYS A 285 25.38 -6.45 1.60
C LYS A 285 26.83 -5.98 1.81
#